data_AF-A0A849RC25-F1
#
_entry.id   AF-A0A849RC25-F1
#
_cell.length_a   1.000
_cell.length_b   1.000
_cell.length_c   1.000
_cell.angle_alpha   90.00
_cell.angle_beta   90.00
_cell.angle_gamma   90.00
#
_symmetry.space_group_name_H-M   'P 1'
#
loop_
_entity.id
_entity.type
_entity.pdbx_description
1 polymer ?
#
loop_
_entity_poly.entity_id
_entity_poly.type
_entity_poly.pdbx_seq_one_letter_code
_entity_poly.pdbx_strand_id
1 'polypeptide(L)'
;MAVTARQSPDFRTISDFRKRHLPALGERFTQVLQLCQKAGLVSLGHVALDGTKIRANASKHKAMSYSRMKTAEPALAAEVAQWLAKAAASDAREDEHPSDRSRRGRPAKNPPGTPHDRAQRNFTDPDSRIMKAQDGFIQGYNAQAAVDAAHQVIVAHGLTSQVSDTHQLEPMLASIKANMGRQARELSADAGYCSEPNLSALARRHVRGYVATGRQQHGTPSATGRRKTVPRTRVHAMKIRLKRAGYRRRYRFRKQVVEPVFGQIKQARGFRQFLLWGLSQVAGEWSLLCSVHNMLKLVGARG
;
A
#
# COMPACT_ATOMS: atom_id res chain seq x y z
N MET A 1 12.67 -5.28 35.63
CA MET A 1 11.42 -5.00 34.89
C MET A 1 10.25 -4.92 35.86
N ALA A 2 10.08 -3.78 36.55
CA ALA A 2 9.09 -3.62 37.63
C ALA A 2 8.16 -2.40 37.44
N VAL A 3 8.22 -1.71 36.29
CA VAL A 3 7.53 -0.43 36.10
C VAL A 3 6.03 -0.61 35.79
N THR A 4 5.59 -1.79 35.35
CA THR A 4 4.18 -2.03 34.96
C THR A 4 3.47 -3.14 35.75
N ALA A 5 4.05 -3.64 36.85
CA ALA A 5 3.46 -4.74 37.64
C ALA A 5 2.99 -5.97 36.82
N ARG A 6 3.72 -6.31 35.73
CA ARG A 6 3.35 -7.35 34.74
C ARG A 6 2.05 -7.09 33.98
N GLN A 7 1.45 -5.91 34.07
CA GLN A 7 0.36 -5.51 33.20
C GLN A 7 0.88 -5.41 31.77
N SER A 8 0.22 -6.14 30.88
CA SER A 8 0.44 -6.08 29.44
C SER A 8 -0.61 -5.16 28.86
N PRO A 9 -0.23 -4.09 28.13
CA PRO A 9 -1.21 -3.20 27.53
C PRO A 9 -2.12 -4.00 26.59
N ASP A 10 -3.43 -3.76 26.71
CA ASP A 10 -4.41 -4.42 25.84
C ASP A 10 -4.29 -3.92 24.39
N PHE A 11 -4.95 -4.62 23.47
CA PHE A 11 -4.94 -4.28 22.05
C PHE A 11 -5.39 -2.83 21.79
N ARG A 12 -6.36 -2.33 22.57
CA ARG A 12 -6.89 -0.96 22.42
C ARG A 12 -5.84 0.07 22.84
N THR A 13 -5.17 -0.13 23.97
CA THR A 13 -4.10 0.72 24.48
C THR A 13 -2.96 0.83 23.47
N ILE A 14 -2.54 -0.28 22.87
CA ILE A 14 -1.50 -0.28 21.83
C ILE A 14 -1.99 0.45 20.57
N SER A 15 -3.25 0.21 20.16
CA SER A 15 -3.86 0.87 19.01
C SER A 15 -3.94 2.38 19.20
N ASP A 16 -4.40 2.84 20.37
CA ASP A 16 -4.58 4.25 20.69
C ASP A 16 -3.24 4.95 20.92
N PHE A 17 -2.23 4.27 21.48
CA PHE A 17 -0.86 4.77 21.49
C PHE A 17 -0.36 5.00 20.06
N ARG A 18 -0.50 4.00 19.18
CA ARG A 18 -0.06 4.11 17.78
C ARG A 18 -0.77 5.24 17.06
N LYS A 19 -2.09 5.38 17.21
CA LYS A 19 -2.88 6.46 16.60
C LYS A 19 -2.41 7.82 17.07
N ARG A 20 -2.26 8.01 18.39
CA ARG A 20 -1.84 9.29 18.99
C ARG A 20 -0.44 9.70 18.56
N HIS A 21 0.49 8.75 18.48
CA HIS A 21 1.90 9.03 18.20
C HIS A 21 2.30 8.79 16.74
N LEU A 22 1.38 8.37 15.87
CA LEU A 22 1.69 8.04 14.48
C LEU A 22 2.40 9.18 13.72
N PRO A 23 1.97 10.46 13.83
CA PRO A 23 2.66 11.55 13.14
C PRO A 23 4.11 11.68 13.60
N ALA A 24 4.33 11.64 14.91
CA ALA A 24 5.65 11.71 15.52
C ALA A 24 6.54 10.50 15.18
N LEU A 25 5.94 9.32 14.96
CA LEU A 25 6.64 8.09 14.55
C LEU A 25 6.97 8.09 13.04
N GLY A 26 6.10 8.67 12.20
CA GLY A 26 6.33 8.79 10.76
C GLY A 26 7.54 9.66 10.43
N GLU A 27 7.78 10.72 11.20
CA GLU A 27 8.97 11.58 11.04
C GLU A 27 10.29 10.87 11.42
N ARG A 28 10.23 9.80 12.21
CA ARG A 28 11.44 9.08 12.66
C ARG A 28 12.12 8.30 11.55
N PHE A 29 11.41 7.94 10.48
CA PHE A 29 12.02 7.22 9.36
C PHE A 29 13.24 7.97 8.80
N THR A 30 13.07 9.25 8.51
CA THR A 30 14.14 10.09 7.96
C THR A 30 15.30 10.24 8.94
N GLN A 31 15.02 10.40 10.24
CA GLN A 31 16.06 10.50 11.27
C GLN A 31 16.89 9.21 11.37
N VAL A 32 16.24 8.04 11.36
CA VAL A 32 16.94 6.74 11.37
C VAL A 32 17.74 6.55 10.10
N LEU A 33 17.18 6.91 8.94
CA LEU A 33 17.87 6.83 7.66
C LEU A 33 19.12 7.72 7.63
N GLN A 34 19.07 8.92 8.19
CA GLN A 34 20.24 9.80 8.36
C GLN A 34 21.29 9.16 9.26
N LEU A 35 20.91 8.46 10.34
CA LEU A 35 21.86 7.72 11.17
C LEU A 35 22.51 6.57 10.39
N CYS A 36 21.76 5.82 9.58
CA CYS A 36 22.30 4.80 8.69
C CYS A 36 23.28 5.40 7.68
N GLN A 37 22.98 6.58 7.13
CA GLN A 37 23.87 7.29 6.23
C GLN A 37 25.17 7.72 6.92
N LYS A 38 25.09 8.30 8.12
CA LYS A 38 26.27 8.69 8.93
C LYS A 38 27.12 7.47 9.31
N ALA A 39 26.50 6.31 9.49
CA ALA A 39 27.19 5.05 9.74
C ALA A 39 27.75 4.38 8.46
N GLY A 40 27.66 5.02 7.29
CA GLY A 40 28.18 4.47 6.03
C GLY A 40 27.36 3.34 5.41
N LEU A 41 26.15 3.07 5.90
CA LEU A 41 25.33 1.92 5.49
C LEU A 41 24.53 2.14 4.19
N VAL A 42 24.60 3.33 3.60
CA VAL A 42 23.81 3.72 2.43
C VAL A 42 24.70 4.19 1.30
N SER A 43 24.71 3.44 0.19
CA SER A 43 25.54 3.76 -0.98
C SER A 43 24.80 4.55 -2.07
N LEU A 44 23.50 4.27 -2.27
CA LEU A 44 22.70 4.63 -3.45
C LEU A 44 23.34 4.24 -4.79
N GLY A 45 24.23 3.24 -4.78
CA GLY A 45 24.82 2.70 -5.99
C GLY A 45 23.78 1.91 -6.79
N HIS A 46 23.11 0.98 -6.13
CA HIS A 46 22.01 0.21 -6.70
C HIS A 46 20.86 0.10 -5.69
N VAL A 47 19.68 0.54 -6.11
CA VAL A 47 18.45 0.45 -5.31
C VAL A 47 17.49 -0.55 -5.96
N ALA A 48 16.92 -1.44 -5.17
CA ALA A 48 15.87 -2.36 -5.59
C ALA A 48 14.51 -1.83 -5.11
N LEU A 49 13.60 -1.61 -6.05
CA LEU A 49 12.21 -1.24 -5.78
C LEU A 49 11.32 -2.46 -5.96
N ASP A 50 10.47 -2.72 -4.96
CA ASP A 50 9.44 -3.73 -5.05
C ASP A 50 8.22 -3.41 -4.19
N GLY A 51 7.10 -4.01 -4.57
CA GLY A 51 5.81 -3.90 -3.90
C GLY A 51 5.48 -5.21 -3.18
N THR A 52 4.83 -5.13 -2.03
CA THR A 52 4.35 -6.29 -1.29
C THR A 52 2.94 -6.06 -0.79
N LYS A 53 2.10 -7.08 -0.99
CA LYS A 53 0.70 -7.06 -0.56
C LYS A 53 0.62 -7.52 0.89
N ILE A 54 -0.01 -6.70 1.73
CA ILE A 54 -0.19 -6.94 3.16
C ILE A 54 -1.67 -6.77 3.51
N ARG A 55 -2.20 -7.66 4.36
CA ARG A 55 -3.62 -7.65 4.74
C ARG A 55 -3.96 -6.37 5.51
N ALA A 56 -5.11 -5.80 5.22
CA ALA A 56 -5.73 -4.80 6.08
C ALA A 56 -6.35 -5.50 7.30
N ASN A 57 -6.61 -4.75 8.37
CA ASN A 57 -7.43 -5.24 9.49
C ASN A 57 -8.92 -5.27 9.12
N ALA A 58 -9.26 -5.83 7.96
CA ALA A 58 -10.61 -5.85 7.41
C ALA A 58 -10.87 -7.17 6.67
N SER A 59 -12.07 -7.72 6.85
CA SER A 59 -12.46 -8.98 6.23
C SER A 59 -12.79 -8.80 4.74
N LYS A 60 -12.28 -9.69 3.89
CA LYS A 60 -12.65 -9.77 2.46
C LYS A 60 -14.15 -10.02 2.23
N HIS A 61 -14.84 -10.64 3.18
CA HIS A 61 -16.27 -10.94 3.10
C HIS A 61 -17.16 -9.70 3.39
N LYS A 62 -16.57 -8.62 3.91
CA LYS A 62 -17.25 -7.33 4.14
C LYS A 62 -17.03 -6.32 3.00
N ALA A 63 -16.37 -6.74 1.91
CA ALA A 63 -16.26 -5.94 0.69
C ALA A 63 -17.55 -6.13 -0.14
N MET A 64 -18.43 -5.13 -0.16
CA MET A 64 -19.64 -5.13 -0.99
C MET A 64 -19.42 -4.34 -2.27
N SER A 65 -19.97 -4.82 -3.38
CA SER A 65 -20.07 -4.04 -4.61
C SER A 65 -21.15 -2.98 -4.49
N TYR A 66 -21.00 -1.85 -5.18
CA TYR A 66 -21.98 -0.77 -5.17
C TYR A 66 -23.39 -1.21 -5.61
N SER A 67 -23.49 -2.13 -6.58
CA SER A 67 -24.76 -2.75 -6.96
C SER A 67 -25.46 -3.47 -5.80
N ARG A 68 -24.70 -4.17 -4.95
CA ARG A 68 -25.23 -4.83 -3.75
C ARG A 68 -25.58 -3.83 -2.66
N MET A 69 -24.85 -2.71 -2.56
CA MET A 69 -25.20 -1.61 -1.66
C MET A 69 -26.57 -1.01 -2.03
N LYS A 70 -26.83 -0.74 -3.31
CA LYS A 70 -28.15 -0.25 -3.79
C LYS A 70 -29.30 -1.22 -3.50
N THR A 71 -29.06 -2.53 -3.56
CA THR A 71 -30.08 -3.53 -3.22
C THR A 71 -30.25 -3.73 -1.72
N ALA A 72 -29.19 -3.50 -0.93
CA ALA A 72 -29.23 -3.61 0.54
C ALA A 72 -29.75 -2.33 1.23
N GLU A 73 -29.65 -1.18 0.57
CA GLU A 73 -30.17 0.12 1.03
C GLU A 73 -31.63 0.08 1.47
N PRO A 74 -32.60 -0.48 0.70
CA PRO A 74 -33.98 -0.57 1.17
C PRO A 74 -34.16 -1.50 2.37
N ALA A 75 -33.38 -2.59 2.46
CA ALA A 75 -33.44 -3.51 3.58
C ALA A 75 -32.90 -2.89 4.88
N LEU A 76 -31.76 -2.18 4.79
CA LEU A 76 -31.18 -1.43 5.90
C LEU A 76 -32.06 -0.24 6.31
N ALA A 77 -32.68 0.45 5.35
CA ALA A 77 -33.64 1.51 5.64
C ALA A 77 -34.87 0.98 6.38
N ALA A 78 -35.36 -0.22 6.03
CA ALA A 78 -36.44 -0.89 6.74
C ALA A 78 -36.03 -1.32 8.17
N GLU A 79 -34.79 -1.79 8.35
CA GLU A 79 -34.25 -2.14 9.66
C GLU A 79 -34.08 -0.91 10.56
N VAL A 80 -33.53 0.18 10.02
CA VAL A 80 -33.46 1.48 10.73
C VAL A 80 -34.86 2.01 11.04
N ALA A 81 -35.81 1.89 10.12
CA ALA A 81 -37.21 2.27 10.39
C ALA A 81 -37.83 1.41 11.50
N GLN A 82 -37.52 0.11 11.57
CA GLN A 82 -37.94 -0.74 12.69
C GLN A 82 -37.29 -0.32 14.01
N TRP A 83 -36.00 0.01 14.01
CA TRP A 83 -35.32 0.49 15.23
C TRP A 83 -35.87 1.85 15.68
N LEU A 84 -36.11 2.78 14.75
CA LEU A 84 -36.77 4.06 15.05
C LEU A 84 -38.21 3.85 15.53
N ALA A 85 -38.95 2.88 14.97
CA ALA A 85 -40.30 2.55 15.46
C ALA A 85 -40.27 1.91 16.85
N LYS A 86 -39.26 1.10 17.16
CA LYS A 86 -39.06 0.52 18.50
C LYS A 86 -38.62 1.59 19.51
N ALA A 87 -37.74 2.50 19.12
CA ALA A 87 -37.34 3.65 19.93
C ALA A 87 -38.56 4.56 20.16
N ALA A 88 -39.29 4.92 19.11
CA ALA A 88 -40.52 5.71 19.21
C ALA A 88 -41.62 5.00 20.01
N ALA A 89 -41.72 3.67 19.99
CA ALA A 89 -42.64 2.93 20.84
C ALA A 89 -42.19 2.84 22.31
N SER A 90 -40.88 3.01 22.57
CA SER A 90 -40.32 3.17 23.91
C SER A 90 -40.60 4.60 24.41
N ASP A 91 -40.38 5.60 23.58
CA ASP A 91 -40.62 7.02 23.88
C ASP A 91 -42.13 7.32 24.00
N ALA A 92 -42.98 6.69 23.18
CA ALA A 92 -44.45 6.82 23.24
C ALA A 92 -45.10 6.10 24.44
N ARG A 93 -44.34 5.32 25.22
CA ARG A 93 -44.78 4.88 26.56
C ARG A 93 -44.54 5.94 27.63
N GLU A 94 -43.76 6.98 27.35
CA GLU A 94 -43.46 8.08 28.28
C GLU A 94 -44.26 9.37 28.00
N ASP A 95 -44.84 9.55 26.81
CA ASP A 95 -45.56 10.77 26.44
C ASP A 95 -46.98 10.51 25.88
N GLU A 96 -48.00 10.60 26.73
CA GLU A 96 -49.41 10.72 26.34
C GLU A 96 -49.73 12.16 25.88
N HIS A 97 -49.88 12.35 24.55
CA HIS A 97 -50.79 13.26 23.80
C HIS A 97 -50.15 14.11 22.66
N PRO A 98 -50.89 14.33 21.52
CA PRO A 98 -50.31 14.38 20.16
C PRO A 98 -50.63 15.64 19.30
N SER A 99 -49.92 15.81 18.17
CA SER A 99 -50.30 16.43 16.85
C SER A 99 -49.08 17.10 16.17
N ASP A 100 -48.85 17.25 14.85
CA ASP A 100 -49.43 16.80 13.56
C ASP A 100 -48.31 16.92 12.46
N ARG A 101 -48.45 16.24 11.31
CA ARG A 101 -47.42 15.96 10.26
C ARG A 101 -47.58 16.82 8.99
N SER A 102 -46.49 17.06 8.23
CA SER A 102 -46.48 17.08 6.74
C SER A 102 -45.06 17.17 6.12
N ARG A 103 -44.52 16.06 5.58
CA ARG A 103 -44.19 15.69 4.18
C ARG A 103 -42.98 16.37 3.46
N ARG A 104 -42.01 15.51 3.11
CA ARG A 104 -40.74 15.74 2.37
C ARG A 104 -40.87 15.58 0.85
N GLY A 105 -40.16 16.42 0.10
CA GLY A 105 -39.90 16.30 -1.34
C GLY A 105 -38.74 15.36 -1.69
N ARG A 106 -38.73 14.89 -2.95
CA ARG A 106 -37.88 13.83 -3.54
C ARG A 106 -36.55 14.41 -4.08
N PRO A 107 -35.36 13.85 -3.79
CA PRO A 107 -34.12 14.32 -4.43
C PRO A 107 -33.87 13.63 -5.79
N ALA A 108 -33.25 14.39 -6.69
CA ALA A 108 -32.98 14.05 -8.09
C ALA A 108 -31.91 12.95 -8.28
N LYS A 109 -31.98 12.29 -9.44
CA LYS A 109 -31.02 11.27 -9.90
C LYS A 109 -29.68 11.90 -10.29
N ASN A 110 -28.65 11.54 -9.54
CA ASN A 110 -27.20 11.60 -9.81
C ASN A 110 -26.56 12.98 -10.08
N PRO A 111 -26.02 13.65 -9.05
CA PRO A 111 -24.99 14.67 -9.22
C PRO A 111 -23.61 14.07 -9.54
N PRO A 112 -22.70 14.82 -10.18
CA PRO A 112 -21.36 14.37 -10.53
C PRO A 112 -20.53 14.04 -9.27
N GLY A 113 -19.93 12.84 -9.23
CA GLY A 113 -19.17 12.32 -8.07
C GLY A 113 -19.55 10.92 -7.61
N THR A 114 -20.48 10.24 -8.30
CA THR A 114 -20.92 8.89 -7.92
C THR A 114 -19.93 7.81 -8.40
N PRO A 115 -19.46 6.89 -7.52
CA PRO A 115 -18.54 5.82 -7.93
C PRO A 115 -19.16 4.82 -8.92
N HIS A 116 -18.35 4.26 -9.82
CA HIS A 116 -18.78 3.23 -10.77
C HIS A 116 -19.36 1.98 -10.08
N ASP A 117 -20.32 1.30 -10.73
CA ASP A 117 -21.08 0.15 -10.19
C ASP A 117 -20.23 -1.06 -9.75
N ARG A 118 -18.98 -1.16 -10.21
CA ARG A 118 -18.02 -2.21 -9.82
C ARG A 118 -17.07 -1.79 -8.70
N ALA A 119 -17.18 -0.57 -8.18
CA ALA A 119 -16.40 -0.12 -7.03
C ALA A 119 -16.79 -0.98 -5.82
N GLN A 120 -15.81 -1.73 -5.31
CA GLN A 120 -15.95 -2.51 -4.09
C GLN A 120 -15.29 -1.72 -2.96
N ARG A 121 -16.08 -1.36 -1.95
CA ARG A 121 -15.60 -0.72 -0.72
C ARG A 121 -15.84 -1.67 0.44
N ASN A 122 -14.84 -1.76 1.32
CA ASN A 122 -15.00 -2.49 2.56
C ASN A 122 -15.68 -1.60 3.60
N PHE A 123 -16.62 -2.15 4.36
CA PHE A 123 -17.31 -1.41 5.40
C PHE A 123 -16.40 -1.06 6.59
N THR A 124 -15.44 -1.93 6.92
CA THR A 124 -14.56 -1.78 8.09
C THR A 124 -13.32 -0.95 7.78
N ASP A 125 -12.78 -1.08 6.56
CA ASP A 125 -11.66 -0.26 6.10
C ASP A 125 -11.89 0.23 4.66
N PRO A 126 -12.56 1.37 4.46
CA PRO A 126 -12.99 1.87 3.15
C PRO A 126 -11.86 2.09 2.13
N ASP A 127 -10.62 2.27 2.59
CA ASP A 127 -9.45 2.53 1.75
C ASP A 127 -8.76 1.24 1.27
N SER A 128 -9.00 0.12 1.96
CA SER A 128 -8.45 -1.18 1.55
C SER A 128 -9.09 -1.70 0.26
N ARG A 129 -8.37 -2.54 -0.50
CA ARG A 129 -8.87 -3.15 -1.74
C ARG A 129 -8.61 -4.65 -1.77
N ILE A 130 -9.40 -5.39 -2.56
CA ILE A 130 -9.12 -6.79 -2.85
C ILE A 130 -7.92 -6.86 -3.81
N MET A 131 -6.89 -7.61 -3.43
CA MET A 131 -5.66 -7.76 -4.18
C MET A 131 -5.24 -9.23 -4.29
N LYS A 132 -4.67 -9.62 -5.43
CA LYS A 132 -4.10 -10.97 -5.63
C LYS A 132 -2.70 -11.06 -4.98
N ALA A 133 -2.61 -11.73 -3.84
CA ALA A 133 -1.36 -12.14 -3.19
C ALA A 133 -0.87 -13.49 -3.75
N GLN A 134 0.21 -14.04 -3.16
CA GLN A 134 0.72 -15.37 -3.50
C GLN A 134 -0.32 -16.46 -3.16
N ASP A 135 -0.91 -16.38 -1.96
CA ASP A 135 -1.85 -17.38 -1.43
C ASP A 135 -3.33 -17.04 -1.71
N GLY A 136 -3.61 -16.45 -2.89
CA GLY A 136 -4.96 -16.08 -3.30
C GLY A 136 -5.29 -14.61 -3.10
N PHE A 137 -6.55 -14.30 -2.82
CA PHE A 137 -7.05 -12.92 -2.71
C PHE A 137 -7.11 -12.45 -1.26
N ILE A 138 -6.54 -11.27 -1.01
CA ILE A 138 -6.56 -10.61 0.29
C ILE A 138 -7.25 -9.26 0.20
N GLN A 139 -7.94 -8.85 1.25
CA GLN A 139 -8.30 -7.44 1.46
C GLN A 139 -7.07 -6.76 2.08
N GLY A 140 -6.52 -5.73 1.43
CA GLY A 140 -5.28 -5.15 1.90
C GLY A 140 -4.80 -3.93 1.15
N TYR A 141 -3.53 -3.61 1.41
CA TYR A 141 -2.80 -2.53 0.79
C TYR A 141 -1.56 -3.06 0.09
N ASN A 142 -1.07 -2.28 -0.87
CA ASN A 142 0.18 -2.51 -1.55
C ASN A 142 1.25 -1.61 -0.92
N ALA A 143 2.16 -2.23 -0.18
CA ALA A 143 3.25 -1.58 0.51
C ALA A 143 4.51 -1.59 -0.36
N GLN A 144 5.11 -0.42 -0.55
CA GLN A 144 6.23 -0.18 -1.44
C GLN A 144 7.50 0.06 -0.62
N ALA A 145 8.62 -0.51 -1.05
CA ALA A 145 9.93 -0.24 -0.45
C ALA A 145 11.01 -0.13 -1.53
N ALA A 146 11.85 0.89 -1.40
CA ALA A 146 13.09 1.04 -2.14
C ALA A 146 14.26 0.76 -1.19
N VAL A 147 15.07 -0.24 -1.54
CA VAL A 147 16.12 -0.79 -0.68
C VAL A 147 17.49 -0.60 -1.31
N ASP A 148 18.41 0.05 -0.60
CA ASP A 148 19.82 0.16 -0.99
C ASP A 148 20.52 -1.19 -0.85
N ALA A 149 21.30 -1.54 -1.86
CA ALA A 149 21.89 -2.86 -1.94
C ALA A 149 23.11 -3.09 -1.04
N ALA A 150 23.75 -2.05 -0.49
CA ALA A 150 24.96 -2.24 0.30
C ALA A 150 24.68 -3.00 1.60
N HIS A 151 23.68 -2.55 2.36
CA HIS A 151 23.33 -3.13 3.66
C HIS A 151 21.83 -3.44 3.81
N GLN A 152 21.09 -3.47 2.70
CA GLN A 152 19.63 -3.68 2.69
C GLN A 152 18.87 -2.63 3.54
N VAL A 153 19.34 -1.38 3.53
CA VAL A 153 18.68 -0.24 4.18
C VAL A 153 17.54 0.24 3.29
N ILE A 154 16.36 0.43 3.86
CA ILE A 154 15.21 1.02 3.16
C ILE A 154 15.46 2.53 3.05
N VAL A 155 15.57 3.06 1.83
CA VAL A 155 15.84 4.48 1.57
C VAL A 155 14.57 5.28 1.25
N ALA A 156 13.52 4.59 0.83
CA ALA A 156 12.18 5.16 0.69
C ALA A 156 11.12 4.07 0.86
N HIS A 157 9.93 4.49 1.27
CA HIS A 157 8.76 3.63 1.41
C HIS A 157 7.51 4.35 0.92
N GLY A 158 6.45 3.60 0.64
CA GLY A 158 5.15 4.14 0.26
C GLY A 158 4.05 3.12 0.53
N LEU A 159 2.80 3.59 0.59
CA LEU A 159 1.63 2.73 0.73
C LEU A 159 0.57 3.20 -0.25
N THR A 160 -0.06 2.26 -0.95
CA THR A 160 -1.14 2.55 -1.89
C THR A 160 -2.26 1.52 -1.78
N SER A 161 -3.48 1.97 -2.07
CA SER A 161 -4.64 1.08 -2.28
C SER A 161 -4.73 0.57 -3.73
N GLN A 162 -3.82 1.00 -4.62
CA GLN A 162 -3.77 0.52 -6.00
C GLN A 162 -3.24 -0.93 -6.06
N VAL A 163 -3.91 -1.76 -6.86
CA VAL A 163 -3.55 -3.18 -7.04
C VAL A 163 -2.29 -3.36 -7.89
N SER A 164 -1.99 -2.39 -8.77
CA SER A 164 -0.85 -2.40 -9.68
C SER A 164 0.25 -1.44 -9.22
N ASP A 165 1.50 -1.79 -9.50
CA ASP A 165 2.69 -1.01 -9.19
C ASP A 165 3.02 0.05 -10.26
N THR A 166 2.26 0.10 -11.36
CA THR A 166 2.57 0.93 -12.54
C THR A 166 2.73 2.41 -12.21
N HIS A 167 2.03 2.96 -11.22
CA HIS A 167 2.12 4.37 -10.86
C HIS A 167 3.03 4.65 -9.65
N GLN A 168 3.72 3.63 -9.11
CA GLN A 168 4.48 3.76 -7.87
C GLN A 168 5.96 4.10 -8.07
N LEU A 169 6.48 3.97 -9.30
CA LEU A 169 7.90 4.22 -9.58
C LEU A 169 8.29 5.70 -9.39
N GLU A 170 7.54 6.63 -9.98
CA GLU A 170 7.86 8.05 -9.93
C GLU A 170 7.74 8.66 -8.52
N PRO A 171 6.69 8.34 -7.73
CA PRO A 171 6.63 8.70 -6.32
C PRO A 171 7.82 8.16 -5.53
N MET A 172 8.20 6.89 -5.72
CA MET A 172 9.33 6.30 -5.01
C MET A 172 10.66 6.96 -5.37
N LEU A 173 10.89 7.27 -6.66
CA LEU A 173 12.05 8.06 -7.09
C LEU A 173 12.08 9.45 -6.46
N ALA A 174 10.90 10.05 -6.18
CA ALA A 174 10.80 11.38 -5.59
C ALA A 174 11.15 11.31 -4.10
N SER A 175 10.60 10.33 -3.39
CA SER A 175 10.91 10.04 -2.00
C SER A 175 12.39 9.73 -1.80
N ILE A 176 13.04 8.95 -2.68
CA ILE A 176 14.50 8.71 -2.60
C ILE A 176 15.27 10.02 -2.64
N LYS A 177 14.98 10.89 -3.62
CA LYS A 177 15.65 12.18 -3.78
C LYS A 177 15.38 13.11 -2.59
N ALA A 178 14.15 13.14 -2.08
CA ALA A 178 13.78 13.94 -0.92
C ALA A 178 14.50 13.48 0.36
N ASN A 179 14.53 12.17 0.61
CA ASN A 179 15.12 11.60 1.81
C ASN A 179 16.65 11.69 1.83
N MET A 180 17.28 11.52 0.66
CA MET A 180 18.73 11.34 0.55
C MET A 180 19.47 12.55 -0.04
N GLY A 181 18.74 13.57 -0.49
CA GLY A 181 19.30 14.74 -1.19
C GLY A 181 19.87 14.44 -2.58
N ARG A 182 19.98 13.17 -2.99
CA ARG A 182 20.46 12.72 -4.30
C ARG A 182 19.70 11.49 -4.79
N GLN A 183 19.82 11.21 -6.07
CA GLN A 183 19.15 10.06 -6.69
C GLN A 183 20.06 8.81 -6.71
N ALA A 184 19.45 7.63 -6.74
CA ALA A 184 20.16 6.37 -6.98
C ALA A 184 20.81 6.32 -8.37
N ARG A 185 22.02 5.76 -8.47
CA ARG A 185 22.72 5.59 -9.77
C ARG A 185 22.05 4.53 -10.63
N GLU A 186 21.68 3.42 -10.02
CA GLU A 186 20.99 2.30 -10.67
C GLU A 186 19.72 1.93 -9.88
N LEU A 187 18.65 1.57 -10.60
CA LEU A 187 17.42 1.09 -10.00
C LEU A 187 16.91 -0.17 -10.70
N SER A 188 16.58 -1.20 -9.94
CA SER A 188 15.90 -2.40 -10.45
C SER A 188 14.48 -2.48 -9.92
N ALA A 189 13.54 -2.92 -10.77
CA ALA A 189 12.14 -3.06 -10.41
C ALA A 189 11.47 -4.21 -11.18
N ASP A 190 10.34 -4.69 -10.64
CA ASP A 190 9.56 -5.78 -11.21
C ASP A 190 8.84 -5.38 -12.53
N ALA A 191 8.06 -6.31 -13.11
CA ALA A 191 7.36 -6.05 -14.37
C ALA A 191 6.15 -5.11 -14.24
N GLY A 192 5.55 -5.00 -13.05
CA GLY A 192 4.45 -4.08 -12.75
C GLY A 192 4.85 -2.60 -12.91
N TYR A 193 6.13 -2.28 -12.73
CA TYR A 193 6.66 -0.91 -12.93
C TYR A 193 7.03 -0.60 -14.40
N CYS A 194 6.92 -1.55 -15.33
CA CYS A 194 7.34 -1.33 -16.71
C CYS A 194 6.29 -0.57 -17.52
N SER A 195 6.47 0.74 -17.66
CA SER A 195 5.66 1.59 -18.53
C SER A 195 6.53 2.66 -19.21
N GLU A 196 6.10 3.15 -20.39
CA GLU A 196 6.78 4.26 -21.07
C GLU A 196 6.97 5.50 -20.17
N PRO A 197 5.95 5.96 -19.41
CA PRO A 197 6.13 7.05 -18.46
C PRO A 197 7.20 6.79 -17.40
N ASN A 198 7.23 5.59 -16.81
CA ASN A 198 8.21 5.24 -15.79
C ASN A 198 9.63 5.18 -16.35
N LEU A 199 9.79 4.61 -17.55
CA LEU A 199 11.09 4.56 -18.22
C LEU A 199 11.56 5.95 -18.66
N SER A 200 10.61 6.84 -18.98
CA SER A 200 10.89 8.26 -19.20
C SER A 200 11.31 8.97 -17.91
N ALA A 201 10.61 8.74 -16.79
CA ALA A 201 10.95 9.30 -15.48
C ALA A 201 12.35 8.88 -15.00
N LEU A 202 12.72 7.61 -15.18
CA LEU A 202 14.08 7.12 -14.89
C LEU A 202 15.14 7.87 -15.71
N ALA A 203 14.89 8.06 -17.01
CA ALA A 203 15.82 8.77 -17.88
C ALA A 203 15.95 10.26 -17.52
N ARG A 204 14.82 10.94 -17.26
CA ARG A 204 14.79 12.36 -16.82
C ARG A 204 15.58 12.60 -15.54
N ARG A 205 15.61 11.61 -14.64
CA ARG A 205 16.33 11.68 -13.36
C ARG A 205 17.73 11.06 -13.43
N HIS A 206 18.22 10.75 -14.63
CA HIS A 206 19.52 10.13 -14.89
C HIS A 206 19.76 8.81 -14.12
N VAL A 207 18.69 8.06 -13.86
CA VAL A 207 18.75 6.75 -13.18
C VAL A 207 18.85 5.65 -14.22
N ARG A 208 19.89 4.82 -14.10
CA ARG A 208 20.01 3.62 -14.94
C ARG A 208 19.03 2.54 -14.46
N GLY A 209 17.88 2.48 -15.12
CA GLY A 209 16.83 1.49 -14.84
C GLY A 209 17.12 0.08 -15.37
N TYR A 210 16.73 -0.92 -14.58
CA TYR A 210 16.66 -2.35 -14.88
C TYR A 210 15.26 -2.87 -14.51
N VAL A 211 14.26 -2.57 -15.34
CA VAL A 211 12.85 -2.88 -15.08
C VAL A 211 12.41 -4.04 -15.96
N ALA A 212 11.92 -5.13 -15.38
CA ALA A 212 11.48 -6.30 -16.17
C ALA A 212 10.34 -5.93 -17.11
N THR A 213 10.33 -6.44 -18.34
CA THR A 213 9.28 -6.13 -19.33
C THR A 213 8.15 -7.17 -19.34
N GLY A 214 8.08 -8.03 -18.31
CA GLY A 214 7.11 -9.13 -18.18
C GLY A 214 7.36 -10.37 -19.06
N ARG A 215 6.70 -11.49 -18.71
CA ARG A 215 6.32 -12.59 -19.63
C ARG A 215 4.89 -12.30 -20.10
N GLN A 216 4.59 -12.58 -21.37
CA GLN A 216 3.24 -12.42 -21.92
C GLN A 216 2.21 -13.08 -21.00
N GLN A 217 1.15 -12.36 -20.61
CA GLN A 217 0.00 -13.00 -19.97
C GLN A 217 -0.76 -13.80 -21.03
N HIS A 218 -0.78 -15.13 -20.88
CA HIS A 218 -1.84 -15.97 -21.42
C HIS A 218 -3.12 -15.67 -20.63
N GLY A 219 -4.23 -15.36 -21.29
CA GLY A 219 -5.53 -15.30 -20.62
C GLY A 219 -6.58 -14.30 -21.10
N THR A 220 -6.37 -13.58 -22.21
CA THR A 220 -7.48 -12.91 -22.92
C THR A 220 -7.44 -13.33 -24.38
N PRO A 221 -8.46 -14.04 -24.91
CA PRO A 221 -8.65 -14.13 -26.33
C PRO A 221 -9.14 -12.77 -26.82
N SER A 222 -8.21 -11.93 -27.27
CA SER A 222 -8.51 -10.80 -28.13
C SER A 222 -8.04 -11.16 -29.52
N ALA A 223 -8.93 -10.96 -30.48
CA ALA A 223 -8.73 -11.23 -31.90
C ALA A 223 -7.33 -10.81 -32.38
N THR A 224 -6.64 -11.76 -33.01
CA THR A 224 -5.52 -11.56 -33.95
C THR A 224 -4.55 -10.42 -33.63
N GLY A 225 -3.57 -10.71 -32.77
CA GLY A 225 -2.33 -9.92 -32.75
C GLY A 225 -1.44 -10.20 -31.56
N ARG A 226 -0.34 -10.94 -31.77
CA ARG A 226 0.86 -10.83 -30.91
C ARG A 226 1.15 -9.33 -30.77
N ARG A 227 1.03 -8.74 -29.57
CA ARG A 227 1.51 -7.36 -29.33
C ARG A 227 3.02 -7.33 -29.59
N LYS A 228 3.41 -7.11 -30.85
CA LYS A 228 4.78 -6.85 -31.28
C LYS A 228 5.19 -5.60 -30.52
N THR A 229 6.25 -5.68 -29.69
CA THR A 229 6.88 -4.47 -29.15
C THR A 229 7.23 -3.59 -30.33
N VAL A 230 6.61 -2.41 -30.42
CA VAL A 230 6.86 -1.49 -31.51
C VAL A 230 8.35 -1.10 -31.45
N PRO A 231 9.13 -1.33 -32.52
CA PRO A 231 10.50 -0.85 -32.60
C PRO A 231 10.52 0.66 -32.29
N ARG A 232 11.54 1.15 -31.57
CA ARG A 232 11.73 2.54 -31.10
C ARG A 232 11.07 2.95 -29.76
N THR A 233 10.36 2.06 -29.07
CA THR A 233 9.82 2.33 -27.72
C THR A 233 10.88 2.17 -26.62
N ARG A 234 10.76 2.90 -25.49
CA ARG A 234 11.67 2.75 -24.33
C ARG A 234 11.54 1.37 -23.72
N VAL A 235 10.35 0.76 -23.77
CA VAL A 235 10.14 -0.64 -23.33
C VAL A 235 10.97 -1.60 -24.19
N HIS A 236 11.02 -1.40 -25.51
CA HIS A 236 11.88 -2.20 -26.39
C HIS A 236 13.36 -1.99 -26.09
N ALA A 237 13.80 -0.75 -25.87
CA ALA A 237 15.17 -0.44 -25.46
C ALA A 237 15.53 -1.09 -24.11
N MET A 238 14.59 -1.12 -23.15
CA MET A 238 14.76 -1.80 -21.86
C MET A 238 14.91 -3.32 -22.05
N LYS A 239 14.10 -3.93 -22.92
CA LYS A 239 14.22 -5.36 -23.26
C LYS A 239 15.61 -5.69 -23.83
N ILE A 240 16.13 -4.86 -24.73
CA ILE A 240 17.50 -5.01 -25.27
C ILE A 240 18.54 -4.85 -24.16
N ARG A 241 18.40 -3.82 -23.30
CA ARG A 241 19.31 -3.58 -22.18
C ARG A 241 19.38 -4.77 -21.23
N LEU A 242 18.24 -5.34 -20.85
CA LEU A 242 18.18 -6.52 -19.98
C LEU A 242 18.81 -7.76 -20.64
N LYS A 243 18.66 -7.93 -21.96
CA LYS A 243 19.37 -8.98 -22.72
C LYS A 243 20.87 -8.78 -22.69
N ARG A 244 21.35 -7.57 -23.05
CA ARG A 244 22.78 -7.23 -23.16
C ARG A 244 23.52 -7.26 -21.83
N ALA A 245 22.90 -6.75 -20.77
CA ALA A 245 23.50 -6.77 -19.42
C ALA A 245 23.61 -8.19 -18.83
N GLY A 246 23.05 -9.19 -19.52
CA GLY A 246 22.70 -10.48 -18.96
C GLY A 246 21.56 -10.29 -17.97
N TYR A 247 20.42 -10.94 -18.22
CA TYR A 247 19.23 -10.92 -17.34
C TYR A 247 19.52 -11.22 -15.86
N ARG A 248 20.71 -11.77 -15.59
CA ARG A 248 21.08 -12.34 -14.31
C ARG A 248 21.81 -11.39 -13.36
N ARG A 249 22.59 -10.39 -13.79
CA ARG A 249 23.47 -9.69 -12.81
C ARG A 249 22.74 -8.63 -11.99
N ARG A 250 22.23 -7.55 -12.60
CA ARG A 250 21.57 -6.47 -11.83
C ARG A 250 20.11 -6.76 -11.49
N TYR A 251 19.34 -7.30 -12.43
CA TYR A 251 17.93 -7.60 -12.15
C TYR A 251 17.74 -8.76 -11.14
N ARG A 252 18.56 -9.84 -11.15
CA ARG A 252 18.44 -10.87 -10.08
C ARG A 252 18.98 -10.38 -8.74
N PHE A 253 19.86 -9.39 -8.73
CA PHE A 253 20.34 -8.80 -7.47
C PHE A 253 19.17 -8.23 -6.65
N ARG A 254 18.08 -7.79 -7.31
CA ARG A 254 16.81 -7.46 -6.65
C ARG A 254 16.34 -8.53 -5.66
N LYS A 255 16.46 -9.82 -6.01
CA LYS A 255 16.11 -10.96 -5.14
C LYS A 255 16.98 -11.09 -3.89
N GLN A 256 18.18 -10.53 -3.93
CA GLN A 256 19.11 -10.52 -2.79
C GLN A 256 19.02 -9.22 -1.99
N VAL A 257 18.35 -8.20 -2.53
CA VAL A 257 18.26 -6.88 -1.91
C VAL A 257 16.90 -6.68 -1.24
N VAL A 258 15.79 -6.68 -1.99
CA VAL A 258 14.46 -6.31 -1.45
C VAL A 258 13.62 -7.51 -1.02
N GLU A 259 13.71 -8.64 -1.70
CA GLU A 259 12.96 -9.86 -1.31
C GLU A 259 13.33 -10.34 0.12
N PRO A 260 14.59 -10.32 0.58
CA PRO A 260 14.94 -10.69 1.95
C PRO A 260 14.41 -9.69 2.97
N VAL A 261 14.33 -8.40 2.63
CA VAL A 261 13.74 -7.37 3.50
C VAL A 261 12.25 -7.66 3.73
N PHE A 262 11.50 -7.98 2.68
CA PHE A 262 10.12 -8.42 2.83
C PHE A 262 10.00 -9.75 3.56
N GLY A 263 10.91 -10.69 3.33
CA GLY A 263 11.00 -11.93 4.10
C GLY A 263 11.20 -11.68 5.59
N GLN A 264 12.09 -10.76 5.98
CA GLN A 264 12.33 -10.40 7.38
C GLN A 264 11.12 -9.71 8.01
N ILE A 265 10.53 -8.72 7.33
CA ILE A 265 9.35 -8.00 7.82
C ILE A 265 8.18 -8.96 8.00
N LYS A 266 7.91 -9.79 6.98
CA LYS A 266 6.77 -10.69 6.99
C LYS A 266 7.06 -11.88 7.89
N GLN A 267 8.06 -12.70 7.58
CA GLN A 267 8.29 -14.00 8.22
C GLN A 267 8.93 -13.85 9.60
N ALA A 268 10.10 -13.22 9.68
CA ALA A 268 10.86 -13.17 10.93
C ALA A 268 10.19 -12.30 11.99
N ARG A 269 9.54 -11.19 11.61
CA ARG A 269 8.83 -10.31 12.54
C ARG A 269 7.33 -10.59 12.65
N GLY A 270 6.81 -11.55 11.90
CA GLY A 270 5.39 -11.93 11.92
C GLY A 270 4.41 -10.88 11.38
N PHE A 271 4.87 -9.81 10.71
CA PHE A 271 3.99 -8.76 10.23
C PHE A 271 3.18 -9.22 9.00
N ARG A 272 1.95 -9.68 9.25
CA ARG A 272 1.05 -10.27 8.25
C ARG A 272 -0.18 -9.44 7.94
N GLN A 273 -0.50 -8.49 8.80
CA GLN A 273 -1.65 -7.61 8.69
C GLN A 273 -1.35 -6.29 9.38
N PHE A 274 -1.85 -5.21 8.80
CA PHE A 274 -1.91 -3.91 9.49
C PHE A 274 -2.88 -3.98 10.66
N LEU A 275 -2.69 -3.13 11.65
CA LEU A 275 -3.57 -3.04 12.81
C LEU A 275 -4.53 -1.85 12.73
N LEU A 276 -4.11 -0.79 12.03
CA LEU A 276 -4.90 0.44 11.85
C LEU A 276 -5.77 0.38 10.58
N TRP A 277 -6.71 1.31 10.48
CA TRP A 277 -7.61 1.48 9.33
C TRP A 277 -7.41 2.84 8.67
N GLY A 278 -7.69 2.90 7.37
CA GLY A 278 -7.54 4.11 6.56
C GLY A 278 -6.10 4.33 6.10
N LEU A 279 -5.96 4.82 4.87
CA LEU A 279 -4.68 4.87 4.17
C LEU A 279 -3.60 5.63 4.93
N SER A 280 -3.95 6.77 5.55
CA SER A 280 -3.01 7.61 6.30
C SER A 280 -2.43 6.87 7.52
N GLN A 281 -3.28 6.22 8.30
CA GLN A 281 -2.84 5.52 9.51
C GLN A 281 -2.01 4.28 9.16
N VAL A 282 -2.44 3.54 8.14
CA VAL A 282 -1.72 2.37 7.65
C VAL A 282 -0.38 2.78 7.05
N ALA A 283 -0.28 3.94 6.39
CA ALA A 283 0.98 4.45 5.85
C ALA A 283 1.98 4.78 6.96
N GLY A 284 1.53 5.33 8.10
CA GLY A 284 2.38 5.54 9.27
C GLY A 284 2.83 4.23 9.93
N GLU A 285 1.95 3.21 10.00
CA GLU A 285 2.34 1.88 10.47
C GLU A 285 3.41 1.24 9.56
N TRP A 286 3.28 1.41 8.23
CA TRP A 286 4.30 0.98 7.28
C TRP A 286 5.62 1.73 7.45
N SER A 287 5.57 3.04 7.62
CA SER A 287 6.75 3.88 7.89
C SER A 287 7.49 3.46 9.15
N LEU A 288 6.76 3.15 10.23
CA LEU A 288 7.32 2.64 11.48
C LEU A 288 8.05 1.32 11.27
N LEU A 289 7.46 0.38 10.52
CA LEU A 289 8.10 -0.91 10.23
C LEU A 289 9.38 -0.75 9.40
N CYS A 290 9.38 0.16 8.42
CA CYS A 290 10.57 0.49 7.66
C CYS A 290 11.65 1.13 8.55
N SER A 291 11.26 1.96 9.51
CA SER A 291 12.16 2.57 10.49
C SER A 291 12.81 1.52 11.38
N VAL A 292 12.00 0.61 11.95
CA VAL A 292 12.49 -0.50 12.78
C VAL A 292 13.43 -1.40 11.97
N HIS A 293 13.13 -1.67 10.70
CA HIS A 293 14.04 -2.41 9.83
C HIS A 293 15.42 -1.74 9.74
N ASN A 294 15.46 -0.44 9.48
CA ASN A 294 16.71 0.30 9.37
C ASN A 294 17.46 0.38 10.70
N MET A 295 16.77 0.55 11.83
CA MET A 295 17.39 0.49 13.16
C MET A 295 18.08 -0.85 13.40
N LEU A 296 17.44 -1.96 13.02
CA LEU A 296 18.05 -3.29 13.16
C LEU A 296 19.30 -3.46 12.28
N LYS A 297 19.32 -2.86 11.08
CA LYS A 297 20.53 -2.80 10.25
C LYS A 297 21.63 -1.96 10.90
N LEU A 298 21.27 -0.85 11.52
CA LEU A 298 22.20 0.02 12.23
C LEU A 298 22.82 -0.67 13.45
N VAL A 299 22.01 -1.38 14.25
CA VAL A 299 22.49 -2.13 15.42
C VAL A 299 23.38 -3.30 14.98
N GLY A 300 22.96 -4.06 13.98
CA GLY A 300 23.74 -5.21 13.48
C GLY A 300 25.02 -4.84 12.74
N ALA A 301 25.25 -3.57 12.41
CA ALA A 301 26.52 -3.10 11.83
C ALA A 301 27.50 -2.55 12.89
N ARG A 302 27.07 -2.42 14.14
CA ARG A 302 27.88 -1.93 15.27
C ARG A 302 28.40 -3.05 16.18
N GLY A 303 27.92 -4.29 15.98
CA GLY A 303 28.44 -5.50 16.62
C GLY A 303 29.21 -6.32 15.62
#